data_AF-A0A929DWX4-F1
#
_entry.id   AF-A0A929DWX4-F1
#
_cell.length_a   1.000
_cell.length_b   1.000
_cell.length_c   1.000
_cell.angle_alpha   90.00
_cell.angle_beta   90.00
_cell.angle_gamma   90.00
#
_symmetry.space_group_name_H-M   'P 1'
#
loop_
_entity.id
_entity.type
_entity.pdbx_description
1 polymer ?
#
loop_
_entity_poly.entity_id
_entity_poly.type
_entity_poly.pdbx_seq_one_letter_code
_entity_poly.pdbx_strand_id
1 'polypeptide(L)'
;SNPELYHRYHPTDTLHDYARRLTCLKTLQRIGYQTGTGVMIGLPFQDTGDLADDLLFMKEFNIDMVGMGPYIEHKDTPLYAYRNQLLPIEERFNMALKMIATLRILMKDINIAAATALQAIDPLGREKAVKVGANIIMPNITPGKYRNDYSLYENKPCVDEEPEECKNCLDVRIQLADGEIGYDEWGDSKHFHKRLAGE
;
A
#
# COMPACT_ATOMS: atom_id res chain seq x y z
N SER A 1 2.64 -0.17 -13.43
CA SER A 1 2.67 0.47 -14.77
C SER A 1 3.34 -0.41 -15.82
N ASN A 2 4.29 -1.27 -15.45
CA ASN A 2 5.08 -2.11 -16.36
C ASN A 2 4.46 -3.53 -16.59
N PRO A 3 3.98 -3.85 -17.82
CA PRO A 3 3.41 -5.17 -18.13
C PRO A 3 4.44 -6.31 -18.08
N GLU A 4 5.70 -6.05 -18.45
CA GLU A 4 6.75 -7.06 -18.47
C GLU A 4 7.03 -7.54 -17.04
N LEU A 5 7.24 -6.60 -16.10
CA LEU A 5 7.40 -6.94 -14.69
C LEU A 5 6.17 -7.65 -14.12
N TYR A 6 4.97 -7.22 -14.52
CA TYR A 6 3.73 -7.87 -14.08
C TYR A 6 3.73 -9.36 -14.45
N HIS A 7 4.13 -9.73 -15.66
CA HIS A 7 4.26 -11.12 -16.10
C HIS A 7 5.39 -11.89 -15.42
N ARG A 8 6.38 -11.21 -14.83
CA ARG A 8 7.43 -11.87 -14.03
C ARG A 8 6.98 -12.22 -12.62
N TYR A 9 6.03 -11.49 -12.07
CA TYR A 9 5.55 -11.69 -10.70
C TYR A 9 4.29 -12.53 -10.61
N HIS A 10 3.55 -12.67 -11.72
CA HIS A 10 2.30 -13.40 -11.75
C HIS A 10 2.35 -14.58 -12.73
N PRO A 11 1.60 -15.66 -12.48
CA PRO A 11 1.47 -16.77 -13.42
C PRO A 11 0.96 -16.30 -14.78
N THR A 12 1.46 -16.93 -15.85
CA THR A 12 0.94 -16.71 -17.21
C THR A 12 -0.35 -17.50 -17.42
N ASP A 13 -1.46 -16.98 -16.90
CA ASP A 13 -2.79 -17.55 -17.08
C ASP A 13 -3.86 -16.46 -17.29
N THR A 14 -5.10 -16.88 -17.52
CA THR A 14 -6.22 -15.95 -17.73
C THR A 14 -6.66 -15.25 -16.45
N LEU A 15 -6.25 -15.75 -15.27
CA LEU A 15 -6.59 -15.16 -13.98
C LEU A 15 -5.70 -13.96 -13.64
N HIS A 16 -4.45 -13.98 -14.07
CA HIS A 16 -3.45 -12.97 -13.79
C HIS A 16 -3.06 -12.18 -15.04
N ASP A 17 -4.06 -11.62 -15.71
CA ASP A 17 -3.86 -10.78 -16.89
C ASP A 17 -3.76 -9.28 -16.51
N TYR A 18 -2.72 -8.61 -17.03
CA TYR A 18 -2.45 -7.20 -16.75
C TYR A 18 -3.56 -6.28 -17.29
N ALA A 19 -3.98 -6.47 -18.54
CA ALA A 19 -5.00 -5.63 -19.17
C ALA A 19 -6.37 -5.78 -18.48
N ARG A 20 -6.69 -6.99 -18.04
CA ARG A 20 -7.88 -7.32 -17.26
C ARG A 20 -7.86 -6.62 -15.91
N ARG A 21 -6.72 -6.60 -15.20
CA ARG A 21 -6.56 -5.83 -13.96
C ARG A 21 -6.91 -4.35 -14.18
N LEU A 22 -6.41 -3.73 -15.25
CA LEU A 22 -6.73 -2.33 -15.56
C LEU A 22 -8.20 -2.13 -15.93
N THR A 23 -8.79 -3.07 -16.66
CA THR A 23 -10.22 -3.04 -17.02
C THR A 23 -11.11 -3.12 -15.78
N CYS A 24 -10.74 -3.95 -14.80
CA CYS A 24 -11.44 -4.03 -13.52
C CYS A 24 -11.41 -2.68 -12.79
N LEU A 25 -10.23 -2.03 -12.71
CA LEU A 25 -10.09 -0.72 -12.07
C LEU A 25 -10.94 0.36 -12.77
N LYS A 26 -10.91 0.43 -14.10
CA LYS A 26 -11.77 1.37 -14.87
C LYS A 26 -13.25 1.07 -14.66
N THR A 27 -13.61 -0.21 -14.56
CA THR A 27 -15.00 -0.61 -14.31
C THR A 27 -15.46 -0.14 -12.93
N LEU A 28 -14.64 -0.28 -11.90
CA LEU A 28 -14.92 0.22 -10.55
C LEU A 28 -15.14 1.74 -10.55
N GLN A 29 -14.25 2.50 -11.20
CA GLN A 29 -14.41 3.95 -11.36
C GLN A 29 -15.73 4.30 -12.07
N ARG A 30 -16.04 3.60 -13.17
CA ARG A 30 -17.25 3.84 -14.00
C ARG A 30 -18.55 3.59 -13.24
N ILE A 31 -18.58 2.56 -12.39
CA ILE A 31 -19.79 2.22 -11.63
C ILE A 31 -19.87 2.98 -10.29
N GLY A 32 -18.99 3.96 -10.06
CA GLY A 32 -19.09 4.92 -8.95
C GLY A 32 -18.31 4.57 -7.69
N TYR A 33 -17.37 3.61 -7.74
CA TYR A 33 -16.53 3.31 -6.58
C TYR A 33 -15.39 4.32 -6.41
N GLN A 34 -15.06 4.62 -5.15
CA GLN A 34 -13.74 5.07 -4.75
C GLN A 34 -12.73 3.99 -5.11
N THR A 35 -11.93 4.23 -6.14
CA THR A 35 -11.10 3.19 -6.73
C THR A 35 -9.66 3.36 -6.31
N GLY A 36 -9.14 2.31 -5.67
CA GLY A 36 -7.75 2.21 -5.27
C GLY A 36 -6.91 1.33 -6.17
N THR A 37 -5.61 1.64 -6.24
CA THR A 37 -4.58 0.74 -6.78
C THR A 37 -3.41 0.67 -5.79
N GLY A 38 -2.32 0.02 -6.19
CA GLY A 38 -1.15 -0.08 -5.36
C GLY A 38 0.03 -0.70 -6.08
N VAL A 39 1.19 -0.59 -5.44
CA VAL A 39 2.47 -1.14 -5.90
C VAL A 39 3.27 -1.68 -4.72
N MET A 40 4.13 -2.66 -5.01
CA MET A 40 5.17 -3.10 -4.09
C MET A 40 6.50 -2.46 -4.50
N ILE A 41 7.32 -2.13 -3.51
CA ILE A 41 8.52 -1.32 -3.69
C ILE A 41 9.76 -2.14 -3.35
N GLY A 42 10.68 -2.26 -4.29
CA GLY A 42 11.89 -3.06 -4.15
C GLY A 42 11.66 -4.55 -4.44
N LEU A 43 10.78 -4.85 -5.40
CA LEU A 43 10.67 -6.21 -5.95
C LEU A 43 11.96 -6.59 -6.71
N PRO A 44 12.29 -7.89 -6.85
CA PRO A 44 13.36 -8.30 -7.76
C PRO A 44 13.11 -7.73 -9.15
N PHE A 45 14.16 -7.27 -9.84
CA PHE A 45 14.09 -6.76 -11.22
C PHE A 45 13.41 -5.40 -11.43
N GLN A 46 12.85 -4.81 -10.39
CA GLN A 46 12.30 -3.46 -10.43
C GLN A 46 13.43 -2.44 -10.25
N ASP A 47 13.46 -1.40 -11.09
CA ASP A 47 14.36 -0.28 -10.93
C ASP A 47 13.63 1.02 -10.52
N THR A 48 14.38 2.11 -10.36
CA THR A 48 13.81 3.40 -9.97
C THR A 48 12.97 4.05 -11.08
N GLY A 49 13.23 3.71 -12.34
CA GLY A 49 12.42 4.14 -13.48
C GLY A 49 11.03 3.51 -13.41
N ASP A 50 10.94 2.21 -13.11
CA ASP A 50 9.65 1.54 -12.90
C ASP A 50 8.82 2.20 -11.79
N LEU A 51 9.47 2.58 -10.68
CA LEU A 51 8.82 3.28 -9.56
C LEU A 51 8.33 4.67 -9.95
N ALA A 52 9.08 5.39 -10.80
CA ALA A 52 8.65 6.69 -11.33
C ALA A 52 7.46 6.53 -12.28
N ASP A 53 7.48 5.52 -13.14
CA ASP A 53 6.36 5.19 -14.04
C ASP A 53 5.12 4.77 -13.26
N ASP A 54 5.28 4.09 -12.13
CA ASP A 54 4.17 3.77 -11.23
C ASP A 54 3.50 5.04 -10.66
N LEU A 55 4.27 6.07 -10.27
CA LEU A 55 3.71 7.36 -9.81
C LEU A 55 2.94 8.08 -10.93
N LEU A 56 3.52 8.12 -12.13
CA LEU A 56 2.89 8.72 -13.30
C LEU A 56 1.61 7.98 -13.67
N PHE A 57 1.66 6.64 -13.67
CA PHE A 57 0.49 5.80 -13.87
C PHE A 57 -0.61 6.10 -12.86
N MET A 58 -0.30 6.21 -11.56
CA MET A 58 -1.31 6.53 -10.54
C MET A 58 -1.99 7.87 -10.80
N LYS A 59 -1.21 8.89 -11.21
CA LYS A 59 -1.74 10.20 -11.58
C LYS A 59 -2.61 10.13 -12.84
N GLU A 60 -2.12 9.52 -13.91
CA GLU A 60 -2.82 9.41 -15.19
C GLU A 60 -4.10 8.57 -15.07
N PHE A 61 -4.08 7.54 -14.24
CA PHE A 61 -5.23 6.69 -13.95
C PHE A 61 -6.26 7.37 -13.04
N ASN A 62 -5.91 8.53 -12.46
CA ASN A 62 -6.77 9.37 -11.64
C ASN A 62 -7.43 8.60 -10.48
N ILE A 63 -6.58 7.96 -9.66
CA ILE A 63 -7.01 7.11 -8.54
C ILE A 63 -7.48 7.94 -7.35
N ASP A 64 -8.40 7.40 -6.56
CA ASP A 64 -8.90 8.06 -5.34
C ASP A 64 -8.10 7.64 -4.10
N MET A 65 -7.54 6.43 -4.12
CA MET A 65 -6.72 5.91 -3.04
C MET A 65 -5.56 5.05 -3.54
N VAL A 66 -4.57 4.86 -2.68
CA VAL A 66 -3.42 4.00 -2.96
C VAL A 66 -2.93 3.28 -1.72
N GLY A 67 -2.64 2.00 -1.88
CA GLY A 67 -1.83 1.22 -0.94
C GLY A 67 -0.47 0.94 -1.58
N MET A 68 0.61 1.37 -0.94
CA MET A 68 1.96 1.01 -1.37
C MET A 68 2.83 0.66 -0.18
N GLY A 69 3.80 -0.22 -0.39
CA GLY A 69 4.66 -0.67 0.68
C GLY A 69 5.90 -1.39 0.18
N PRO A 70 6.91 -1.54 1.05
CA PRO A 70 8.10 -2.30 0.72
C PRO A 70 7.73 -3.76 0.46
N TYR A 71 8.35 -4.36 -0.56
CA TYR A 71 8.31 -5.79 -0.75
C TYR A 71 9.07 -6.48 0.38
N ILE A 72 8.44 -7.46 1.01
CA ILE A 72 9.03 -8.33 2.02
C ILE A 72 8.93 -9.74 1.49
N GLU A 73 10.07 -10.38 1.29
CA GLU A 73 10.13 -11.73 0.77
C GLU A 73 9.60 -12.77 1.77
N HIS A 74 9.06 -13.86 1.25
CA HIS A 74 8.59 -14.99 2.05
C HIS A 74 9.25 -16.28 1.55
N LYS A 75 9.88 -17.04 2.44
CA LYS A 75 10.67 -18.23 2.08
C LYS A 75 9.92 -19.29 1.27
N ASP A 76 8.62 -19.41 1.52
CA ASP A 76 7.75 -20.40 0.84
C ASP A 76 7.16 -19.89 -0.49
N THR A 77 7.76 -18.86 -1.10
CA THR A 77 7.33 -18.31 -2.40
C THR A 77 8.42 -18.40 -3.47
N PRO A 78 8.08 -18.55 -4.76
CA PRO A 78 9.06 -18.65 -5.84
C PRO A 78 10.04 -17.47 -5.93
N LEU A 79 9.57 -16.26 -5.60
CA LEU A 79 10.41 -15.05 -5.66
C LEU A 79 11.54 -15.04 -4.62
N TYR A 80 11.47 -15.89 -3.59
CA TYR A 80 12.54 -16.03 -2.59
C TYR A 80 13.86 -16.53 -3.20
N ALA A 81 13.81 -17.19 -4.37
CA ALA A 81 15.00 -17.56 -5.13
C ALA A 81 15.86 -16.34 -5.52
N TYR A 82 15.25 -15.16 -5.62
CA TYR A 82 15.91 -13.90 -6.01
C TYR A 82 16.26 -13.00 -4.83
N ARG A 83 16.13 -13.47 -3.58
CA ARG A 83 16.34 -12.65 -2.38
C ARG A 83 17.70 -11.93 -2.32
N ASN A 84 18.75 -12.54 -2.90
CA ASN A 84 20.09 -11.97 -2.94
C ASN A 84 20.23 -10.79 -3.93
N GLN A 85 19.22 -10.54 -4.77
CA GLN A 85 19.15 -9.40 -5.68
C GLN A 85 18.37 -8.22 -5.09
N LEU A 86 17.74 -8.42 -3.93
CA LEU A 86 16.95 -7.39 -3.29
C LEU A 86 17.86 -6.33 -2.69
N LEU A 87 17.40 -5.09 -2.74
CA LEU A 87 17.99 -4.03 -1.93
C LEU A 87 17.88 -4.41 -0.44
N PRO A 88 18.82 -3.94 0.40
CA PRO A 88 18.69 -4.07 1.85
C PRO A 88 17.31 -3.64 2.33
N ILE A 89 16.77 -4.34 3.33
CA ILE A 89 15.39 -4.12 3.79
C ILE A 89 15.15 -2.67 4.26
N GLU A 90 16.16 -2.05 4.87
CA GLU A 90 16.17 -0.63 5.24
C GLU A 90 16.13 0.32 4.03
N GLU A 91 16.80 -0.03 2.94
CA GLU A 91 16.75 0.77 1.70
C GLU A 91 15.37 0.66 1.05
N ARG A 92 14.75 -0.52 1.06
CA ARG A 92 13.37 -0.73 0.60
C ARG A 92 12.38 0.08 1.44
N PHE A 93 12.54 0.09 2.76
CA PHE A 93 11.74 0.91 3.67
C PHE A 93 11.87 2.41 3.35
N ASN A 94 13.09 2.93 3.22
CA ASN A 94 13.34 4.33 2.89
C ASN A 94 12.81 4.70 1.50
N MET A 95 12.93 3.80 0.52
CA MET A 95 12.35 3.99 -0.81
C MET A 95 10.82 4.06 -0.75
N ALA A 96 10.18 3.23 0.07
CA ALA A 96 8.74 3.27 0.27
C ALA A 96 8.26 4.61 0.86
N LEU A 97 8.98 5.17 1.84
CA LEU A 97 8.67 6.50 2.37
C LEU A 97 8.85 7.60 1.32
N LYS A 98 9.90 7.52 0.49
CA LYS A 98 10.12 8.46 -0.62
C LYS A 98 8.98 8.41 -1.64
N MET A 99 8.49 7.22 -1.97
CA MET A 99 7.35 7.03 -2.87
C MET A 99 6.05 7.63 -2.31
N ILE A 100 5.77 7.42 -1.03
CA ILE A 100 4.62 8.04 -0.34
C ILE A 100 4.72 9.57 -0.40
N ALA A 101 5.86 10.14 -0.04
CA ALA A 101 6.08 11.58 -0.06
C ALA A 101 5.93 12.18 -1.46
N THR A 102 6.53 11.52 -2.46
CA THR A 102 6.49 11.97 -3.85
C THR A 102 5.06 11.93 -4.40
N LEU A 103 4.32 10.86 -4.12
CA LEU A 103 2.94 10.76 -4.56
C LEU A 103 2.03 11.79 -3.89
N ARG A 104 2.22 12.07 -2.59
CA ARG A 104 1.46 13.13 -1.90
C ARG A 104 1.68 14.50 -2.54
N ILE A 105 2.90 14.80 -2.97
CA ILE A 105 3.20 16.05 -3.69
C ILE A 105 2.51 16.07 -5.06
N LEU A 106 2.53 14.94 -5.76
CA LEU A 106 1.96 14.78 -7.10
C LEU A 106 0.42 14.80 -7.11
N MET A 107 -0.21 14.20 -6.10
CA MET A 107 -1.66 14.01 -5.95
C MET A 107 -2.06 14.39 -4.52
N LYS A 108 -2.41 15.66 -4.32
CA LYS A 108 -2.55 16.26 -2.97
C LYS A 108 -3.78 15.79 -2.21
N ASP A 109 -4.81 15.30 -2.89
CA ASP A 109 -6.14 15.06 -2.33
C ASP A 109 -6.58 13.60 -2.30
N ILE A 110 -5.71 12.66 -2.70
CA ILE A 110 -5.98 11.22 -2.61
C ILE A 110 -5.77 10.69 -1.19
N ASN A 111 -6.39 9.54 -0.90
CA ASN A 111 -6.11 8.77 0.30
C ASN A 111 -4.88 7.87 0.10
N ILE A 112 -3.89 7.96 0.99
CA ILE A 112 -2.69 7.13 0.96
C ILE A 112 -2.62 6.30 2.24
N ALA A 113 -2.65 4.98 2.10
CA ALA A 113 -2.59 4.06 3.24
C ALA A 113 -1.16 3.84 3.73
N ALA A 114 -0.95 4.00 5.04
CA ALA A 114 0.26 3.58 5.72
C ALA A 114 0.24 2.05 5.89
N ALA A 115 0.85 1.35 4.93
CA ALA A 115 0.81 -0.10 4.86
C ALA A 115 1.45 -0.78 6.07
N THR A 116 0.85 -1.88 6.54
CA THR A 116 1.38 -2.71 7.65
C THR A 116 2.77 -3.28 7.35
N ALA A 117 3.14 -3.43 6.08
CA ALA A 117 4.48 -3.87 5.68
C ALA A 117 5.58 -2.91 6.14
N LEU A 118 5.28 -1.61 6.27
CA LEU A 118 6.24 -0.65 6.86
C LEU A 118 6.48 -0.97 8.33
N GLN A 119 5.42 -1.34 9.07
CA GLN A 119 5.54 -1.71 10.47
C GLN A 119 6.30 -3.03 10.69
N ALA A 120 6.23 -3.94 9.72
CA ALA A 120 6.97 -5.19 9.74
C ALA A 120 8.49 -5.00 9.71
N ILE A 121 8.95 -3.88 9.13
CA ILE A 121 10.37 -3.52 9.06
C ILE A 121 10.75 -2.62 10.25
N ASP A 122 9.93 -1.61 10.56
CA ASP A 122 10.16 -0.66 11.64
C ASP A 122 8.90 -0.55 12.51
N PRO A 123 8.95 -0.75 13.84
CA PRO A 123 7.79 -0.63 14.71
C PRO A 123 6.98 0.68 14.58
N LEU A 124 7.63 1.78 14.21
CA LEU A 124 7.05 3.11 13.95
C LEU A 124 6.84 3.41 12.45
N GLY A 125 6.95 2.40 11.58
CA GLY A 125 6.92 2.57 10.13
C GLY A 125 5.64 3.19 9.59
N ARG A 126 4.48 2.90 10.21
CA ARG A 126 3.20 3.50 9.80
C ARG A 126 3.13 4.98 10.15
N GLU A 127 3.61 5.36 11.33
CA GLU A 127 3.68 6.74 11.80
C GLU A 127 4.64 7.55 10.95
N LYS A 128 5.80 6.98 10.61
CA LYS A 128 6.73 7.58 9.66
C LYS A 128 6.08 7.82 8.30
N ALA A 129 5.28 6.87 7.80
CA ALA A 129 4.50 7.08 6.58
C ALA A 129 3.46 8.20 6.70
N VAL A 130 2.76 8.30 7.84
CA VAL A 130 1.82 9.40 8.09
C VAL A 130 2.53 10.75 8.04
N LYS A 131 3.69 10.88 8.72
CA LYS A 131 4.48 12.12 8.73
C LYS A 131 4.95 12.58 7.34
N VAL A 132 5.07 11.66 6.38
CA VAL A 132 5.53 11.99 5.01
C VAL A 132 4.41 12.04 3.98
N GLY A 133 3.15 11.78 4.34
CA GLY A 133 2.01 12.04 3.47
C GLY A 133 0.91 10.97 3.44
N ALA A 134 1.07 9.84 4.14
CA ALA A 134 -0.03 8.91 4.35
C ALA A 134 -1.09 9.52 5.28
N ASN A 135 -2.36 9.18 5.08
CA ASN A 135 -3.47 9.69 5.87
C ASN A 135 -4.51 8.62 6.23
N ILE A 136 -4.25 7.36 5.88
CA ILE A 136 -5.10 6.23 6.23
C ILE A 136 -4.27 5.19 7.00
N ILE A 137 -4.76 4.73 8.14
CA ILE A 137 -4.23 3.56 8.86
C ILE A 137 -5.31 2.49 8.91
N MET A 138 -4.93 1.25 8.59
CA MET A 138 -5.83 0.09 8.62
C MET A 138 -5.50 -0.81 9.82
N PRO A 139 -6.34 -0.87 10.87
CA PRO A 139 -6.19 -1.85 11.94
C PRO A 139 -6.42 -3.28 11.43
N ASN A 140 -5.74 -4.24 12.05
CA ASN A 140 -6.03 -5.65 11.85
C ASN A 140 -7.18 -6.08 12.76
N ILE A 141 -8.34 -6.34 12.17
CA ILE A 141 -9.54 -6.83 12.88
C ILE A 141 -9.77 -8.34 12.69
N THR A 142 -8.81 -9.06 12.10
CA THR A 142 -8.90 -10.51 11.91
C THR A 142 -8.89 -11.21 13.27
N PRO A 143 -9.87 -12.11 13.54
CA PRO A 143 -9.90 -12.89 14.78
C PRO A 143 -8.60 -13.70 14.98
N GLY A 144 -8.10 -13.76 16.21
CA GLY A 144 -6.79 -14.35 16.53
C GLY A 144 -6.59 -15.75 15.95
N LYS A 145 -7.61 -16.61 16.03
CA LYS A 145 -7.56 -18.00 15.52
C LYS A 145 -7.28 -18.14 14.02
N TYR A 146 -7.53 -17.10 13.22
CA TYR A 146 -7.29 -17.09 11.76
C TYR A 146 -6.10 -16.22 11.35
N ARG A 147 -5.45 -15.57 12.30
CA ARG A 147 -4.50 -14.51 11.97
C ARG A 147 -3.23 -15.05 11.30
N ASN A 148 -2.80 -16.24 11.72
CA ASN A 148 -1.66 -16.97 11.14
C ASN A 148 -1.97 -17.54 9.74
N ASP A 149 -3.25 -17.73 9.42
CA ASP A 149 -3.67 -18.19 8.07
C ASP A 149 -3.53 -17.09 7.02
N TYR A 150 -3.42 -15.82 7.44
CA TYR A 150 -3.21 -14.67 6.56
C TYR A 150 -1.76 -14.19 6.60
N SER A 151 -0.90 -14.92 5.90
CA SER A 151 0.55 -14.69 5.85
C SER A 151 1.00 -14.28 4.44
N LEU A 152 0.95 -12.98 4.15
CA LEU A 152 1.38 -12.42 2.86
C LEU A 152 2.91 -12.28 2.73
N TYR A 153 3.59 -12.07 3.85
CA TYR A 153 5.03 -11.86 3.96
C TYR A 153 5.51 -12.29 5.35
N GLU A 154 6.82 -12.52 5.49
CA GLU A 154 7.39 -12.89 6.79
C GLU A 154 7.31 -11.76 7.81
N ASN A 155 7.29 -12.13 9.10
CA ASN A 155 7.29 -11.18 10.23
C ASN A 155 6.10 -10.21 10.24
N LYS A 156 4.93 -10.67 9.80
CA LYS A 156 3.71 -9.85 9.83
C LYS A 156 3.39 -9.39 11.28
N PRO A 157 3.28 -8.06 11.53
CA PRO A 157 2.96 -7.51 12.84
C PRO A 157 1.60 -7.95 13.38
N CYS A 158 1.43 -7.82 14.70
CA CYS A 158 0.18 -7.98 15.43
C CYS A 158 -0.45 -9.38 15.28
N VAL A 159 0.35 -10.44 15.12
CA VAL A 159 -0.15 -11.83 15.15
C VAL A 159 -0.76 -12.22 16.51
N ASP A 160 -0.37 -11.55 17.59
CA ASP A 160 -0.74 -11.93 18.97
C ASP A 160 -1.60 -10.90 19.75
N GLU A 161 -1.99 -9.76 19.15
CA GLU A 161 -2.75 -8.69 19.86
C GLU A 161 -4.28 -8.90 19.79
N GLU A 162 -5.03 -8.66 20.86
CA GLU A 162 -6.51 -8.74 20.81
C GLU A 162 -7.10 -7.49 20.09
N PRO A 163 -8.20 -7.63 19.31
CA PRO A 163 -8.74 -6.52 18.50
C PRO A 163 -9.13 -5.26 19.30
N GLU A 164 -9.49 -5.42 20.57
CA GLU A 164 -9.89 -4.33 21.47
C GLU A 164 -8.69 -3.51 21.98
N GLU A 165 -7.50 -4.11 22.07
CA GLU A 165 -6.26 -3.44 22.46
C GLU A 165 -5.73 -2.53 21.33
N CYS A 166 -6.14 -2.80 20.08
CA CYS A 166 -5.73 -2.02 18.91
C CYS A 166 -6.26 -0.58 18.89
N LYS A 167 -7.45 -0.28 19.44
CA LYS A 167 -8.03 1.09 19.37
C LYS A 167 -7.23 2.11 20.17
N ASN A 168 -7.01 1.84 21.46
CA ASN A 168 -6.25 2.75 22.33
C ASN A 168 -4.79 2.87 21.86
N CYS A 169 -4.22 1.78 21.33
CA CYS A 169 -2.89 1.80 20.72
C CYS A 169 -2.85 2.72 19.49
N LEU A 170 -3.87 2.69 18.63
CA LEU A 170 -3.94 3.55 17.45
C LEU A 170 -4.05 5.04 17.81
N ASP A 171 -4.83 5.42 18.82
CA ASP A 171 -4.94 6.80 19.28
C ASP A 171 -3.57 7.39 19.62
N VAL A 172 -2.82 6.69 20.46
CA VAL A 172 -1.47 7.10 20.87
C VAL A 172 -0.53 7.18 19.67
N ARG A 173 -0.58 6.18 18.76
CA ARG A 173 0.29 6.14 17.58
C ARG A 173 0.01 7.24 16.59
N ILE A 174 -1.27 7.59 16.36
CA ILE A 174 -1.65 8.70 15.49
C ILE A 174 -1.18 10.03 16.09
N GLN A 175 -1.31 10.21 17.42
CA GLN A 175 -0.77 11.38 18.09
C GLN A 175 0.76 11.49 17.97
N LEU A 176 1.50 10.38 18.09
CA LEU A 176 2.95 10.35 17.84
C LEU A 176 3.32 10.75 16.41
N ALA A 177 2.40 10.53 15.47
CA ALA A 177 2.52 10.92 14.07
C ALA A 177 2.10 12.38 13.80
N ASP A 178 1.77 13.16 14.84
CA ASP A 178 1.21 14.52 14.74
C ASP A 178 -0.13 14.57 13.98
N GLY A 179 -0.86 13.45 13.98
CA GLY A 179 -2.16 13.32 13.33
C GLY A 179 -3.33 13.36 14.31
N GLU A 180 -4.52 13.54 13.75
CA GLU A 180 -5.80 13.46 14.46
C GLU A 180 -6.67 12.38 13.81
N ILE A 181 -7.42 11.65 14.62
CA ILE A 181 -8.33 10.61 14.11
C ILE A 181 -9.66 11.25 13.75
N GLY A 182 -10.11 11.03 12.52
CA GLY A 182 -11.45 11.41 12.05
C GLY A 182 -12.52 10.47 12.60
N TYR A 183 -12.82 10.59 13.90
CA TYR A 183 -13.93 9.86 14.52
C TYR A 183 -15.27 10.30 13.92
N ASP A 184 -16.18 9.34 13.72
CA ASP A 184 -17.53 9.54 13.16
C ASP A 184 -17.57 10.16 11.74
N GLU A 185 -16.44 10.12 11.02
CA GLU A 185 -16.32 10.51 9.63
C GLU A 185 -16.11 9.28 8.73
N TRP A 186 -16.59 9.33 7.48
CA TRP A 186 -16.36 8.23 6.52
C TRP A 186 -14.90 8.15 6.06
N GLY A 187 -14.18 9.28 6.03
CA GLY A 187 -12.80 9.34 5.56
C GLY A 187 -12.64 9.22 4.04
N ASP A 188 -13.71 9.47 3.27
CA ASP A 188 -13.70 9.46 1.81
C ASP A 188 -12.64 10.42 1.25
N SER A 189 -12.01 10.03 0.15
CA SER A 189 -10.98 10.87 -0.47
C SER A 189 -11.59 12.17 -0.99
N LYS A 190 -10.93 13.30 -0.70
CA LYS A 190 -11.28 14.60 -1.33
C LYS A 190 -11.21 14.52 -2.86
N HIS A 191 -10.25 13.76 -3.39
CA HIS A 191 -10.11 13.52 -4.81
C HIS A 191 -11.34 12.83 -5.42
N PHE A 192 -11.92 11.86 -4.71
CA PHE A 192 -13.12 11.17 -5.18
C PHE A 192 -14.30 12.12 -5.42
N HIS A 193 -14.54 13.03 -4.47
CA HIS A 193 -15.61 14.02 -4.62
C HIS A 193 -15.38 14.95 -5.81
N LYS A 194 -14.14 15.42 -6.01
CA LYS A 194 -13.78 16.23 -7.18
C LYS A 194 -13.95 15.48 -8.49
N ARG A 195 -13.50 14.22 -8.54
CA ARG A 195 -13.64 13.35 -9.71
C ARG A 195 -15.11 13.14 -10.09
N LEU A 196 -15.99 12.97 -9.11
CA LEU A 196 -17.44 12.88 -9.34
C LEU A 196 -18.06 14.22 -9.78
N ALA A 197 -17.51 15.34 -9.32
CA ALA A 197 -17.92 16.69 -9.75
C ALA A 197 -17.38 17.08 -11.15
N GLY A 198 -16.41 16.33 -11.69
CA GLY A 198 -15.77 16.61 -12.98
C GLY A 198 -14.72 17.73 -12.92
N GLU A 199 -14.15 17.98 -11.73
CA GLU A 199 -13.10 18.98 -11.46
C GLU A 199 -11.68 18.48 -11.73
#